data_AF-A0A5Q0HAZ5-F1
#
_entry.id   AF-A0A5Q0HAZ5-F1
#
_cell.length_a   1.000
_cell.length_b   1.000
_cell.length_c   1.000
_cell.angle_alpha   90.00
_cell.angle_beta   90.00
_cell.angle_gamma   90.00
#
_symmetry.space_group_name_H-M   'P 1'
#
loop_
_entity.id
_entity.type
_entity.pdbx_description
1 polymer ?
#
loop_
_entity_poly.entity_id
_entity_poly.type
_entity_poly.pdbx_seq_one_letter_code
_entity_poly.pdbx_strand_id
1 'polypeptide(L)' 'MFFKWRSSRRGVTTCACSPEWPGLRAELDGHQVPGRPSPGGSSPLVLMLGLVASCTGCGAEYPHGWAVAERG' A
#
# COMPACT_ATOMS: atom_id res chain seq x y z
N MET A 1 41.78 -16.04 0.11
CA MET A 1 40.99 -14.83 0.41
C MET A 1 39.53 -15.11 0.11
N PHE A 2 38.64 -14.85 1.08
CA PHE A 2 37.22 -15.19 1.01
C PHE A 2 36.42 -14.03 0.40
N PHE A 3 36.03 -14.11 -0.86
CA PHE A 3 34.99 -13.25 -1.41
C PHE A 3 33.62 -13.76 -0.92
N LYS A 4 33.29 -13.46 0.35
CA LYS A 4 31.91 -13.52 0.87
C LYS A 4 31.12 -12.40 0.22
N TRP A 5 30.74 -12.57 -1.05
CA TRP A 5 29.73 -11.69 -1.65
C TRP A 5 28.37 -12.16 -1.17
N ARG A 6 27.93 -11.50 -0.10
CA ARG A 6 26.68 -11.72 0.60
C ARG A 6 25.53 -11.57 -0.38
N SER A 7 24.94 -12.70 -0.74
CA SER A 7 23.64 -12.84 -1.39
C SER A 7 22.66 -11.78 -0.87
N SER A 8 22.30 -10.82 -1.72
CA SER A 8 21.01 -10.14 -1.63
C SER A 8 20.29 -10.35 -2.95
N ARG A 9 19.88 -11.60 -3.16
CA ARG A 9 18.65 -11.90 -3.90
C ARG A 9 17.50 -11.20 -3.15
N ARG A 10 17.26 -9.93 -3.47
CA ARG A 10 15.91 -9.35 -3.46
C ARG A 10 15.53 -9.33 -4.94
N GLY A 11 15.18 -10.48 -5.52
CA GLY A 11 13.87 -11.02 -5.29
C GLY A 11 12.90 -10.01 -5.90
N VAL A 12 12.61 -10.14 -7.19
CA VAL A 12 11.41 -9.54 -7.77
C VAL A 12 10.25 -10.13 -6.98
N THR A 13 9.86 -9.49 -5.89
CA THR A 13 8.56 -9.71 -5.27
C THR A 13 7.58 -9.18 -6.31
N THR A 14 7.06 -10.06 -7.16
CA THR A 14 5.83 -9.76 -7.89
C THR A 14 4.79 -9.47 -6.81
N CYS A 15 4.65 -8.20 -6.47
CA CYS A 15 3.75 -7.78 -5.42
C CYS A 15 2.36 -8.00 -6.00
N ALA A 16 1.72 -9.11 -5.61
CA ALA A 16 0.58 -9.69 -6.30
C ALA A 16 -0.75 -9.00 -6.01
N CYS A 17 -0.74 -7.78 -5.48
CA CYS A 17 -1.97 -7.04 -5.22
C CYS A 17 -2.62 -6.52 -6.52
N SER A 18 -2.02 -6.82 -7.66
CA SER A 18 -2.65 -6.73 -8.97
C SER A 18 -2.88 -8.16 -9.49
N PRO A 19 -4.07 -8.49 -10.04
CA PRO A 19 -5.19 -7.59 -10.33
C PRO A 19 -6.23 -7.44 -9.20
N GLU A 20 -6.17 -8.29 -8.18
CA GLU A 20 -7.08 -8.29 -7.04
C GLU A 20 -6.43 -7.59 -5.84
N TRP A 21 -7.02 -6.47 -5.40
CA TRP A 21 -6.56 -5.73 -4.23
C TRP A 21 -7.39 -6.19 -3.02
N PRO A 22 -6.92 -7.17 -2.21
CA PRO A 22 -7.73 -7.79 -1.16
C PRO A 22 -8.10 -6.81 -0.04
N GLY A 23 -7.30 -5.77 0.13
CA GLY A 23 -7.53 -4.68 1.08
C GLY A 23 -6.43 -3.64 0.97
N LEU A 24 -6.81 -2.38 1.11
CA LEU A 24 -5.87 -1.27 1.19
C LEU A 24 -5.68 -0.92 2.68
N ARG A 25 -4.47 -0.53 3.02
CA ARG A 25 -4.13 0.08 4.31
C ARG A 25 -3.36 1.35 4.04
N ALA A 26 -3.54 2.36 4.86
CA ALA A 26 -2.71 3.54 4.84
C ALA A 26 -2.19 3.82 6.24
N GLU A 27 -1.09 4.54 6.33
CA GLU A 27 -0.55 5.01 7.60
C GLU A 27 -0.96 6.47 7.80
N LEU A 28 -1.75 6.72 8.83
CA LEU A 28 -2.17 8.04 9.25
C LEU A 28 -1.63 8.29 10.66
N ASP A 29 -0.70 9.24 10.79
CA ASP A 29 -0.14 9.63 12.10
C ASP A 29 0.47 8.44 12.88
N GLY A 30 1.10 7.49 12.18
CA GLY A 30 1.64 6.25 12.77
C GLY A 30 0.59 5.16 13.06
N HIS A 31 -0.69 5.40 12.75
CA HIS A 31 -1.77 4.42 12.86
C HIS A 31 -2.13 3.84 11.50
N GLN A 32 -2.23 2.51 11.41
CA GLN A 32 -2.73 1.86 10.20
C GLN A 32 -4.25 1.96 10.14
N VAL A 33 -4.75 2.63 9.09
CA VAL A 33 -6.16 2.77 8.79
C VAL A 33 -6.54 1.91 7.58
N PRO A 34 -7.68 1.20 7.60
CA PRO A 34 -8.16 0.48 6.43
C PRO A 34 -8.56 1.47 5.34
N GLY A 35 -8.24 1.15 4.09
CA GLY A 35 -8.64 1.90 2.91
C GLY A 35 -9.52 1.05 1.99
N ARG A 36 -10.37 1.70 1.22
CA ARG A 36 -11.17 1.08 0.16
C ARG A 36 -10.91 1.80 -1.17
N PRO A 37 -10.78 1.07 -2.28
CA PRO A 37 -10.74 1.68 -3.60
C PRO A 37 -12.02 2.48 -3.84
N SER A 38 -11.87 3.72 -4.31
CA SER A 38 -12.97 4.65 -4.54
C SER A 38 -13.02 4.98 -6.03
N PRO A 39 -14.07 4.53 -6.76
CA PRO A 39 -14.18 4.80 -8.18
C PRO A 39 -14.34 6.30 -8.50
N GLY A 40 -14.74 7.11 -7.50
CA GLY A 40 -14.83 8.57 -7.61
C GLY A 40 -13.52 9.32 -7.36
N GLY A 41 -12.40 8.62 -7.15
CA GLY A 41 -11.12 9.24 -6.83
C GLY A 41 -10.78 9.22 -5.34
N SER A 42 -9.62 9.78 -4.99
CA SER A 42 -9.17 9.81 -3.60
C SER A 42 -10.04 10.72 -2.74
N SER A 43 -10.29 10.32 -1.49
CA SER A 43 -11.06 11.18 -0.58
C SER A 43 -10.31 12.49 -0.30
N PRO A 44 -11.02 13.61 -0.04
CA PRO A 44 -10.38 14.89 0.26
C PRO A 44 -9.40 14.82 1.42
N LEU A 45 -9.72 14.03 2.46
CA LEU A 45 -8.82 13.79 3.59
C LEU A 45 -7.51 13.12 3.18
N VAL A 46 -7.57 12.09 2.34
CA VAL A 46 -6.38 11.39 1.82
C VAL A 46 -5.50 12.35 1.03
N LEU A 47 -6.11 13.21 0.21
CA LEU A 47 -5.39 14.20 -0.58
C LEU A 47 -4.77 15.29 0.29
N MET A 48 -5.52 15.85 1.25
CA MET A 48 -5.01 16.90 2.14
C MET A 48 -3.85 16.41 3.03
N LEU A 49 -3.86 15.15 3.41
CA LEU A 49 -2.85 14.54 4.27
C LEU A 49 -1.73 13.84 3.50
N GLY A 50 -1.81 13.77 2.16
CA GLY A 50 -0.84 13.09 1.31
C GLY A 50 -0.71 11.60 1.62
N LEU A 51 -1.81 10.95 2.04
CA LEU A 51 -1.79 9.55 2.44
C LEU A 51 -1.58 8.64 1.22
N VAL A 52 -0.74 7.63 1.41
CA VAL A 52 -0.49 6.60 0.40
C VAL A 52 -1.15 5.30 0.83
N ALA A 53 -2.04 4.76 -0.01
CA ALA A 53 -2.56 3.42 0.21
C ALA A 53 -1.53 2.39 -0.22
N SER A 54 -1.37 1.38 0.61
CA SER A 54 -0.56 0.21 0.36
C SER A 54 -1.43 -1.03 0.48
N CYS A 55 -1.13 -2.06 -0.28
CA CYS A 55 -1.78 -3.35 -0.12
C CYS A 55 -1.46 -3.97 1.24
N THR A 56 -2.45 -4.59 1.87
CA THR A 56 -2.28 -5.30 3.15
C THR A 56 -1.40 -6.55 3.03
N GLY A 57 -1.41 -7.22 1.88
CA GLY A 57 -0.67 -8.46 1.65
C GLY A 57 0.84 -8.25 1.46
N CYS A 58 1.23 -7.41 0.50
CA CYS A 58 2.63 -7.24 0.12
C CYS A 58 3.18 -5.82 0.31
N GLY A 59 2.34 -4.84 0.68
CA GLY A 59 2.75 -3.45 0.82
C GLY A 59 2.93 -2.68 -0.49
N ALA A 60 2.43 -3.20 -1.62
CA ALA A 60 2.45 -2.46 -2.89
C ALA A 60 1.68 -1.14 -2.78
N GLU A 61 2.27 -0.06 -3.27
CA GLU A 61 1.60 1.23 -3.41
C GLU A 61 0.43 1.13 -4.40
N TYR A 62 -0.72 1.67 -4.00
CA TYR A 62 -1.93 1.70 -4.81
C TYR A 62 -1.96 2.96 -5.68
N PRO A 63 -1.93 2.83 -7.02
CA PRO A 63 -1.79 3.97 -7.92
C PRO A 63 -3.11 4.70 -8.23
N HIS A 64 -4.26 4.19 -7.76
CA HIS A 64 -5.57 4.75 -8.08
C HIS A 64 -6.22 5.48 -6.90
N GLY A 65 -7.35 6.13 -7.15
CA GLY A 65 -8.13 6.83 -6.14
C GLY A 65 -8.66 5.90 -5.04
N TRP A 66 -8.49 6.29 -3.79
CA TRP A 66 -8.92 5.50 -2.63
C TRP A 66 -9.36 6.39 -1.47
N ALA A 67 -10.19 5.85 -0.59
CA ALA A 67 -10.67 6.53 0.60
C ALA A 67 -10.39 5.69 1.84
N VAL A 68 -10.20 6.34 2.99
CA VAL A 68 -10.18 5.65 4.28
C VAL A 68 -11.55 5.01 4.49
N ALA A 69 -11.59 3.73 4.80
CA ALA A 69 -12.82 3.04 5.13
C ALA A 69 -13.26 3.52 6.52
N GLU A 70 -14.45 4.10 6.59
CA GLU A 70 -15.03 4.56 7.84
C GLU A 70 -15.26 3.32 8.73
N ARG A 71 -14.74 3.33 9.97
CA ARG A 71 -15.10 2.32 10.97
C ARG A 71 -16.57 2.56 11.31
N GLY A 72 -17.46 1.80 10.66
CA GLY A 72 -18.85 1.66 11.09
C GLY A 72 -18.94 1.09 12.50
#